data_AF-A0A953L4N4-F1
#
_entry.id   AF-A0A953L4N4-F1
#
_cell.length_a   1.000
_cell.length_b   1.000
_cell.length_c   1.000
_cell.angle_alpha   90.00
_cell.angle_beta   90.00
_cell.angle_gamma   90.00
#
_symmetry.space_group_name_H-M   'P 1'
#
loop_
_entity.id
_entity.type
_entity.pdbx_description
1 polymer ?
#
loop_
_entity_poly.entity_id
_entity_poly.type
_entity_poly.pdbx_seq_one_letter_code
_entity_poly.pdbx_strand_id
1 'polypeptide(L)'
;MTPLKGELRAVPEWEKAVTWVESYLKDAGIAPYFGYGYRDSFSSGDIHTYNVVGIIPAAEPTDRFVILSAHLDHLGTVAGEPGTDHIFNGANDNASGVAAVLSIASGLKDTRLQYNLLVVLFLR
;
A
#
# COMPACT_ATOMS: atom_id res chain seq x y z
N MET A 1 -9.41 15.49 -1.97
CA MET A 1 -8.47 14.57 -1.28
C MET A 1 -8.10 15.25 0.03
N THR A 2 -8.59 14.73 1.16
CA THR A 2 -8.35 15.35 2.49
C THR A 2 -6.95 14.94 2.98
N PRO A 3 -6.09 15.86 3.46
CA PRO A 3 -4.77 15.52 3.97
C PRO A 3 -4.86 14.57 5.17
N LEU A 4 -4.02 13.53 5.21
CA LEU A 4 -3.86 12.62 6.35
C LEU A 4 -2.96 13.32 7.39
N LYS A 5 -3.43 13.44 8.64
CA LYS A 5 -2.80 14.15 9.74
C LYS A 5 -2.72 13.22 10.95
N GLY A 6 -1.88 12.18 10.91
CA GLY A 6 -1.79 11.19 12.00
C GLY A 6 -0.36 10.92 12.43
N GLU A 7 -0.09 10.96 13.74
CA GLU A 7 1.19 10.64 14.40
C GLU A 7 1.68 9.21 14.13
N LEU A 8 3.01 9.03 14.21
CA LEU A 8 3.79 7.83 13.87
C LEU A 8 3.29 6.47 14.39
N ARG A 9 2.41 6.39 15.42
CA ARG A 9 2.00 5.11 16.03
C ARG A 9 0.59 5.04 16.62
N ALA A 10 -0.31 5.96 16.28
CA ALA A 10 -1.69 5.84 16.73
C ALA A 10 -2.68 6.43 15.73
N VAL A 11 -3.92 5.93 15.82
CA VAL A 11 -5.20 6.51 15.40
C VAL A 11 -5.67 6.36 13.91
N PRO A 12 -7.01 6.21 13.69
CA PRO A 12 -7.75 5.58 12.56
C PRO A 12 -7.41 5.88 11.09
N GLU A 13 -6.42 6.71 10.80
CA GLU A 13 -6.17 7.24 9.46
C GLU A 13 -5.44 6.25 8.56
N TRP A 14 -4.57 5.44 9.14
CA TRP A 14 -3.87 4.36 8.44
C TRP A 14 -4.87 3.32 7.94
N GLU A 15 -5.87 3.00 8.76
CA GLU A 15 -6.94 2.11 8.32
C GLU A 15 -7.77 2.69 7.18
N LYS A 16 -7.98 4.01 7.14
CA LYS A 16 -8.64 4.64 6.00
C LYS A 16 -7.81 4.50 4.73
N ALA A 17 -6.50 4.72 4.82
CA ALA A 17 -5.60 4.57 3.68
C ALA A 17 -5.55 3.11 3.19
N VAL A 18 -5.41 2.16 4.10
CA VAL A 18 -5.42 0.71 3.81
C VAL A 18 -6.75 0.31 3.18
N THR A 19 -7.87 0.64 3.81
CA THR A 19 -9.21 0.31 3.29
C THR A 19 -9.44 0.92 1.91
N TRP A 20 -8.93 2.13 1.67
CA TRP A 20 -8.99 2.76 0.35
C TRP A 20 -8.16 1.98 -0.69
N VAL A 21 -6.93 1.57 -0.35
CA VAL A 21 -6.10 0.74 -1.24
C VAL A 21 -6.78 -0.60 -1.52
N GLU A 22 -7.31 -1.28 -0.50
CA GLU A 22 -8.01 -2.57 -0.66
C GLU A 22 -9.21 -2.44 -1.61
N SER A 23 -9.96 -1.34 -1.47
CA SER A 23 -11.08 -1.02 -2.33
C SER A 23 -10.61 -0.70 -3.75
N TYR A 24 -9.54 0.08 -3.90
CA TYR A 24 -8.96 0.38 -5.21
C TYR A 24 -8.51 -0.90 -5.94
N LEU A 25 -7.76 -1.78 -5.27
CA LEU A 25 -7.30 -3.04 -5.86
C LEU A 25 -8.48 -3.91 -6.30
N LYS A 26 -9.51 -4.01 -5.44
CA LYS A 26 -10.73 -4.75 -5.73
C LYS A 26 -11.47 -4.17 -6.94
N ASP A 27 -11.68 -2.86 -6.98
CA ASP A 27 -12.39 -2.17 -8.06
C ASP A 27 -11.59 -2.23 -9.38
N ALA A 28 -10.25 -2.25 -9.30
CA ALA A 28 -9.36 -2.49 -10.43
C ALA A 28 -9.28 -3.98 -10.83
N GLY A 29 -10.04 -4.89 -10.19
CA GLY A 29 -10.05 -6.32 -10.50
C GLY A 29 -8.74 -7.06 -10.17
N ILE A 30 -7.86 -6.46 -9.37
CA ILE A 30 -6.62 -7.10 -8.89
C ILE A 30 -7.00 -7.99 -7.71
N ALA A 31 -6.64 -9.27 -7.74
CA ALA A 31 -7.08 -10.22 -6.72
C ALA A 31 -6.20 -10.15 -5.46
N PRO A 32 -6.71 -10.52 -4.28
CA PRO A 32 -5.86 -10.74 -3.11
C PRO A 32 -4.94 -11.93 -3.32
N TYR A 33 -3.66 -11.80 -2.95
CA TYR A 33 -2.68 -12.87 -3.17
C TYR A 33 -2.91 -14.10 -2.27
N PHE A 34 -3.21 -13.89 -0.99
CA PHE A 34 -3.32 -14.97 -0.01
C PHE A 34 -4.69 -15.67 0.01
N GLY A 35 -5.65 -15.23 -0.81
CA GLY A 35 -6.96 -15.86 -0.96
C GLY A 35 -7.99 -15.59 0.15
N TYR A 36 -7.59 -14.98 1.28
CA TYR A 36 -8.49 -14.61 2.39
C TYR A 36 -8.61 -13.08 2.61
N GLY A 37 -7.96 -12.28 1.77
CA GLY A 37 -7.92 -10.82 1.88
C GLY A 37 -6.59 -10.27 1.37
N TYR A 38 -6.45 -8.95 1.36
CA TYR A 38 -5.20 -8.31 0.91
C TYR A 38 -4.14 -8.22 2.03
N ARG A 39 -4.52 -8.41 3.29
CA ARG A 39 -3.61 -8.16 4.42
C ARG A 39 -2.75 -9.37 4.73
N ASP A 40 -1.45 -9.17 4.70
CA ASP A 40 -0.44 -10.10 5.20
C ASP A 40 0.01 -9.64 6.58
N SER A 41 -0.62 -10.17 7.62
CA SER A 41 -0.41 -9.73 9.00
C SER A 41 0.75 -10.47 9.67
N PHE A 42 1.62 -9.73 10.35
CA PHE A 42 2.75 -10.28 11.08
C PHE A 42 3.06 -9.47 12.35
N SER A 43 3.83 -10.07 13.25
CA SER A 43 4.29 -9.43 14.47
C SER A 43 5.80 -9.20 14.42
N SER A 44 6.24 -8.01 14.80
CA SER A 44 7.66 -7.67 14.99
C SER A 44 7.86 -7.23 16.45
N GLY A 45 8.26 -8.16 17.30
CA GLY A 45 8.19 -7.98 18.76
C GLY A 45 6.74 -7.81 19.21
N ASP A 46 6.47 -6.75 19.99
CA ASP A 46 5.12 -6.40 20.46
C ASP A 46 4.29 -5.59 19.46
N ILE A 47 4.83 -5.34 18.25
CA ILE A 47 4.16 -4.58 17.21
C ILE A 47 3.42 -5.55 16.28
N HIS A 48 2.10 -5.43 16.23
CA HIS A 48 1.27 -6.07 15.21
C HIS A 48 1.11 -5.13 14.01
N THR A 49 1.54 -5.57 12.84
CA THR A 49 1.42 -4.81 11.59
C THR A 49 1.04 -5.74 10.43
N TYR A 50 0.84 -5.20 9.24
CA TYR A 50 0.49 -5.98 8.06
C TYR A 50 0.93 -5.30 6.78
N ASN A 51 1.18 -6.05 5.71
CA ASN A 51 1.33 -5.52 4.35
C ASN A 51 0.01 -5.64 3.60
N VAL A 52 -0.16 -4.86 2.52
CA VAL A 52 -1.29 -5.02 1.57
C VAL A 52 -0.76 -5.64 0.28
N VAL A 53 -1.29 -6.80 -0.10
CA VAL A 53 -0.76 -7.64 -1.18
C VAL A 53 -1.85 -8.06 -2.17
N GLY A 54 -1.72 -7.56 -3.40
CA GLY A 54 -2.54 -7.95 -4.56
C GLY A 54 -1.74 -8.71 -5.62
N ILE A 55 -2.43 -9.43 -6.50
CA ILE A 55 -1.83 -10.20 -7.60
C ILE A 55 -2.59 -10.01 -8.92
N ILE A 56 -1.82 -9.87 -10.00
CA ILE A 56 -2.26 -10.11 -11.37
C ILE A 56 -1.54 -11.39 -11.85
N PRO A 57 -2.27 -12.50 -12.06
CA PRO A 57 -1.64 -13.76 -12.44
C PRO A 57 -1.08 -13.67 -13.86
N ALA A 58 -0.04 -14.46 -14.13
CA ALA A 58 0.44 -14.68 -15.48
C ALA A 58 -0.67 -15.28 -16.36
N ALA A 59 -0.59 -15.03 -17.67
CA ALA A 59 -1.50 -15.60 -18.64
C ALA A 59 -1.41 -17.13 -18.71
N GLU A 60 -0.24 -17.70 -18.43
CA GLU A 60 0.02 -19.14 -18.34
C GLU A 60 0.70 -19.46 -16.99
N PRO A 61 0.48 -20.64 -16.39
CA PRO A 61 1.07 -21.01 -15.11
C PRO A 61 2.60 -20.88 -15.09
N THR A 62 3.14 -20.16 -14.11
CA THR A 62 4.58 -19.93 -13.93
C THR A 62 4.90 -19.63 -12.47
N ASP A 63 6.13 -19.92 -12.08
CA ASP A 63 6.76 -19.58 -10.79
C ASP A 63 7.50 -18.24 -10.81
N ARG A 64 7.44 -17.49 -11.93
CA ARG A 64 8.10 -16.19 -12.08
C ARG A 64 7.25 -15.07 -11.52
N PHE A 65 7.87 -14.22 -10.69
CA PHE A 65 7.22 -13.08 -10.06
C PHE A 65 7.97 -11.79 -10.37
N VAL A 66 7.21 -10.71 -10.54
CA VAL A 66 7.69 -9.33 -10.51
C VAL A 66 6.94 -8.62 -9.39
N ILE A 67 7.64 -7.87 -8.56
CA ILE A 67 7.05 -7.11 -7.46
C ILE A 67 7.10 -5.62 -7.78
N LEU A 68 5.94 -4.97 -7.74
CA LEU A 68 5.82 -3.52 -7.65
C LEU A 68 5.51 -3.16 -6.21
N SER A 69 6.27 -2.24 -5.63
CA SER A 69 6.11 -1.90 -4.22
C SER A 69 6.35 -0.44 -3.91
N ALA A 70 5.72 -0.02 -2.82
CA ALA A 70 5.91 1.25 -2.15
C ALA A 70 5.60 1.02 -0.66
N HIS A 71 5.97 1.96 0.21
CA HIS A 71 5.49 1.92 1.58
C HIS A 71 4.29 2.86 1.73
N LEU A 72 3.31 2.45 2.54
CA LEU A 72 2.03 3.13 2.69
C LEU A 72 2.01 4.06 3.91
N ASP A 73 2.94 3.87 4.84
CA ASP A 73 3.09 4.68 6.04
C ASP A 73 3.74 6.04 5.76
N HIS A 74 3.51 6.99 6.67
CA HIS A 74 4.18 8.29 6.71
C HIS A 74 4.52 8.69 8.16
N LEU A 75 5.41 9.68 8.31
CA LEU A 75 5.92 10.13 9.61
C LEU A 75 4.88 10.84 10.50
N GLY A 76 3.80 11.36 9.93
CA GLY A 76 2.78 12.06 10.70
C GLY A 76 3.19 13.45 11.15
N THR A 77 2.98 13.76 12.42
CA THR A 77 3.40 15.03 13.03
C THR A 77 4.73 14.81 13.74
N VAL A 78 5.69 15.72 13.54
CA VAL A 78 6.96 15.73 14.30
C VAL A 78 6.99 16.89 15.29
N ALA A 79 7.83 16.80 16.32
CA ALA A 79 8.04 17.91 17.24
C ALA A 79 8.80 19.05 16.56
N GLY A 80 8.42 20.30 16.84
CA GLY A 80 9.18 21.47 16.42
C GLY A 80 8.65 22.79 16.99
N GLU A 81 9.18 23.90 16.48
CA GLU A 81 8.94 25.24 17.03
C GLU A 81 7.46 25.65 17.07
N PRO A 82 6.98 26.33 18.13
CA PRO A 82 5.62 26.86 18.18
C PRO A 82 5.34 27.83 17.02
N GLY A 83 4.21 27.64 16.33
CA GLY A 83 3.78 28.53 15.24
C GLY A 83 4.21 28.12 13.83
N THR A 84 4.91 26.99 13.67
CA THR A 84 5.24 26.41 12.35
C THR A 84 4.45 25.11 12.09
N ASP A 85 4.23 24.78 10.81
CA ASP A 85 3.59 23.53 10.40
C ASP A 85 4.59 22.36 10.53
N HIS A 86 4.21 21.35 11.29
CA HIS A 86 5.01 20.14 11.53
C HIS A 86 4.34 18.87 11.02
N ILE A 87 3.40 19.02 10.10
CA ILE A 87 2.66 17.91 9.51
C ILE A 87 3.40 17.40 8.27
N PHE A 88 3.94 16.19 8.39
CA PHE A 88 4.58 15.46 7.29
C PHE A 88 3.50 14.64 6.58
N ASN A 89 2.82 15.29 5.64
CA ASN A 89 1.67 14.73 4.90
C ASN A 89 1.99 13.47 4.07
N GLY A 90 3.27 13.08 3.92
CA GLY A 90 3.67 11.88 3.20
C GLY A 90 3.42 11.90 1.68
N ALA A 91 3.17 13.07 1.09
CA ALA A 91 2.81 13.18 -0.34
C ALA A 91 3.89 12.61 -1.27
N ASN A 92 5.16 12.95 -1.02
CA ASN A 92 6.29 12.41 -1.78
C ASN A 92 6.93 11.17 -1.11
N ASP A 93 6.72 11.01 0.19
CA ASP A 93 7.26 9.91 0.99
C ASP A 93 6.11 9.27 1.80
N ASN A 94 5.33 8.35 1.20
CA ASN A 94 5.50 7.81 -0.15
C ASN A 94 4.18 7.59 -0.90
N ALA A 95 3.22 8.50 -0.71
CA ALA A 95 1.95 8.46 -1.41
C ALA A 95 2.12 8.54 -2.94
N SER A 96 3.14 9.25 -3.44
CA SER A 96 3.49 9.29 -4.87
C SER A 96 3.92 7.92 -5.41
N GLY A 97 4.74 7.17 -4.67
CA GLY A 97 5.13 5.81 -5.03
C GLY A 97 3.96 4.84 -4.98
N VAL A 98 3.10 4.95 -3.95
CA VAL A 98 1.84 4.18 -3.89
C VAL A 98 0.97 4.46 -5.11
N ALA A 99 0.78 5.74 -5.47
CA ALA A 99 0.00 6.13 -6.65
C ALA A 99 0.60 5.56 -7.94
N ALA A 100 1.93 5.60 -8.10
CA ALA A 100 2.61 5.04 -9.26
C ALA A 100 2.41 3.51 -9.36
N VAL A 101 2.63 2.78 -8.26
CA VAL A 101 2.45 1.33 -8.19
C VAL A 101 1.02 0.93 -8.56
N LEU A 102 0.02 1.58 -7.95
CA LEU A 102 -1.39 1.29 -8.21
C LEU A 102 -1.79 1.61 -9.65
N SER A 103 -1.30 2.73 -10.21
CA SER A 103 -1.59 3.13 -11.58
C SER A 103 -0.98 2.16 -12.60
N ILE A 104 0.27 1.74 -12.39
CA ILE A 104 0.93 0.74 -13.25
C ILE A 104 0.18 -0.59 -13.18
N ALA A 105 -0.15 -1.06 -11.98
CA ALA A 105 -0.86 -2.33 -11.81
C ALA A 105 -2.25 -2.31 -12.47
N SER A 106 -3.02 -1.24 -12.28
CA SER A 106 -4.33 -1.06 -12.93
C SER A 106 -4.19 -1.04 -14.45
N GLY A 107 -3.20 -0.32 -15.00
CA GLY A 107 -2.95 -0.29 -16.44
C GLY A 107 -2.52 -1.63 -17.04
N LEU A 108 -1.91 -2.51 -16.24
CA LEU A 108 -1.48 -3.85 -16.67
C LEU A 108 -2.51 -4.95 -16.41
N LYS A 109 -3.63 -4.66 -15.73
CA LYS A 109 -4.60 -5.66 -15.26
C LYS A 109 -5.10 -6.61 -16.37
N ASP A 110 -5.39 -6.07 -17.56
CA ASP A 110 -5.91 -6.83 -18.70
C ASP A 110 -4.82 -7.23 -19.71
N THR A 111 -3.55 -6.99 -19.37
CA THR A 111 -2.41 -7.40 -20.20
C THR A 111 -2.11 -8.88 -19.98
N ARG A 112 -1.83 -9.62 -21.07
CA ARG A 112 -1.34 -11.00 -20.99
C ARG A 112 0.13 -11.05 -20.52
N LEU A 113 0.36 -10.96 -19.22
CA LEU A 113 1.69 -11.02 -18.62
C LEU A 113 2.27 -12.45 -18.68
N GLN A 114 3.61 -12.54 -18.81
CA GLN A 114 4.32 -13.83 -18.77
C GLN A 114 4.82 -14.21 -17.36
N TYR A 115 4.51 -13.39 -16.37
CA TYR A 115 4.90 -13.50 -14.97
C TYR A 115 3.73 -13.08 -14.09
N ASN A 116 3.72 -13.54 -12.85
CA ASN A 116 2.80 -13.05 -11.84
C ASN A 116 3.28 -11.67 -11.37
N LEU A 117 2.43 -10.67 -11.42
CA LEU A 117 2.73 -9.34 -10.92
C LEU A 117 2.12 -9.18 -9.53
N LEU A 118 2.97 -9.05 -8.51
CA LEU A 118 2.55 -8.72 -7.16
C LEU A 118 2.59 -7.21 -6.94
N VAL A 119 1.53 -6.71 -6.33
CA VAL A 119 1.45 -5.35 -5.81
C VAL A 119 1.60 -5.47 -4.30
N VAL A 120 2.70 -4.96 -3.75
CA VAL A 120 3.00 -5.07 -2.31
C VAL A 120 3.17 -3.67 -1.74
N LEU A 121 2.24 -3.25 -0.87
CA LEU A 121 2.40 -2.02 -0.09
C LEU A 121 2.81 -2.37 1.34
N PHE A 122 3.98 -1.89 1.74
CA PHE A 122 4.55 -2.16 3.05
C PHE A 122 4.03 -1.17 4.09
N LEU A 123 3.67 -1.66 5.27
CA LEU A 123 3.50 -0.81 6.45
C LEU A 123 4.66 -1.09 7.41
N ARG A 124 5.21 -0.02 8.01
CA ARG A 124 6.33 -0.08 8.96
C ARG A 124 5.88 0.01 10.41
#